data_AF-E9EVK9-F1
#
_entry.id   AF-E9EVK9-F1
#
_cell.length_a   1.000
_cell.length_b   1.000
_cell.length_c   1.000
_cell.angle_alpha   90.00
_cell.angle_beta   90.00
_cell.angle_gamma   90.00
#
_symmetry.space_group_name_H-M   'P 1'
#
loop_
_entity.id
_entity.type
_entity.pdbx_description
1 polymer ?
#
loop_
_entity_poly.entity_id
_entity_poly.type
_entity_poly.pdbx_seq_one_letter_code
_entity_poly.pdbx_strand_id
1 'polypeptide(L)'
;MTTAEASRHAVSRLHTKYCDHGLLHGAYQVQHAKRTQNLAHLPPYQAELVRAVTREVRDLDKDVKDLLEPFQGSFDPSADQAVACTLLVNHLSMRRNKRCLLAYHRTRTDKLEELVWNGSDVVDLSGQQVRDSSAANGAPTAGEASTSSLSPQEEEYVRQYSDLLAAYKGQWTDIDLTGSLEPPRDLFIDVRVLKDAGEIQTEYGAITLTKNSQFYVRQGDVERLIAQGYLQKLG
;
A
#
# COMPACT_ATOMS: atom_id res chain seq x y z
N MET A 1 14.43 -32.00 -39.45
CA MET A 1 13.44 -31.08 -38.86
C MET A 1 13.38 -29.85 -39.72
N THR A 2 12.21 -29.59 -40.33
CA THR A 2 12.02 -28.38 -41.11
C THR A 2 11.98 -27.16 -40.19
N THR A 3 12.37 -25.98 -40.66
CA THR A 3 12.35 -24.71 -39.91
C THR A 3 10.98 -24.46 -39.26
N ALA A 4 9.90 -24.90 -39.91
CA ALA A 4 8.52 -24.83 -39.39
C ALA A 4 8.23 -25.75 -38.19
N GLU A 5 8.87 -26.92 -38.08
CA GLU A 5 8.73 -27.80 -36.91
C GLU A 5 9.49 -27.23 -35.70
N ALA A 6 10.66 -26.65 -35.93
CA ALA A 6 11.42 -25.94 -34.90
C ALA A 6 10.64 -24.72 -34.37
N SER A 7 9.98 -23.96 -35.26
CA SER A 7 9.11 -22.85 -34.86
C SER A 7 7.90 -23.30 -34.04
N ARG A 8 7.22 -24.40 -34.42
CA ARG A 8 6.09 -24.94 -33.63
C ARG A 8 6.54 -25.44 -32.26
N HIS A 9 7.70 -26.07 -32.18
CA HIS A 9 8.24 -26.58 -30.91
C HIS A 9 8.70 -25.44 -29.98
N ALA A 10 9.27 -24.36 -30.55
CA ALA A 10 9.60 -23.14 -29.81
C ALA A 10 8.33 -22.44 -29.31
N VAL A 11 7.31 -22.26 -30.15
CA VAL A 11 6.02 -21.65 -29.76
C VAL A 11 5.30 -22.48 -28.69
N SER A 12 5.33 -23.81 -28.78
CA SER A 12 4.77 -24.70 -27.77
C SER A 12 5.50 -24.58 -26.42
N ARG A 13 6.84 -24.58 -26.42
CA ARG A 13 7.63 -24.35 -25.20
C ARG A 13 7.40 -22.97 -24.59
N LEU A 14 7.25 -21.93 -25.41
CA LEU A 14 6.88 -20.59 -24.96
C LEU A 14 5.47 -20.59 -24.37
N HIS A 15 4.50 -21.25 -25.00
CA HIS A 15 3.14 -21.34 -24.49
C HIS A 15 3.10 -21.99 -23.09
N THR A 16 3.77 -23.14 -22.90
CA THR A 16 3.81 -23.81 -21.58
C THR A 16 4.56 -22.98 -20.53
N LYS A 17 5.66 -22.31 -20.89
CA LYS A 17 6.44 -21.47 -19.96
C LYS A 17 5.70 -20.19 -19.54
N TYR A 18 4.94 -19.59 -20.46
CA TYR A 18 4.26 -18.30 -20.24
C TYR A 18 2.81 -18.41 -19.78
N CYS A 19 2.05 -19.41 -20.23
CA CYS A 19 0.63 -19.59 -19.85
C CYS A 19 0.44 -20.20 -18.46
N ASP A 20 1.32 -21.11 -18.03
CA ASP A 20 1.08 -21.86 -16.79
C ASP A 20 1.72 -21.26 -15.53
N HIS A 21 2.80 -20.47 -15.64
CA HIS A 21 3.47 -19.90 -14.45
C HIS A 21 3.59 -18.37 -14.46
N GLY A 22 4.08 -17.75 -15.54
CA GLY A 22 4.32 -16.29 -15.55
C GLY A 22 3.05 -15.43 -15.61
N LEU A 23 2.02 -15.88 -16.33
CA LEU A 23 0.74 -15.18 -16.43
C LEU A 23 -0.04 -15.15 -15.11
N LEU A 24 0.14 -16.15 -14.24
CA LEU A 24 -0.61 -16.28 -12.99
C LEU A 24 -0.12 -15.29 -11.92
N HIS A 25 1.19 -15.16 -11.70
CA HIS A 25 1.71 -14.33 -10.61
C HIS A 25 1.46 -12.83 -10.84
N GLY A 26 1.71 -12.33 -12.05
CA GLY A 26 1.44 -10.93 -12.40
C GLY A 26 -0.05 -10.58 -12.38
N ALA A 27 -0.91 -11.48 -12.88
CA ALA A 27 -2.35 -11.29 -12.82
C ALA A 27 -2.88 -11.34 -11.38
N TYR A 28 -2.34 -12.24 -10.55
CA TYR A 28 -2.71 -12.38 -9.15
C TYR A 28 -2.35 -11.13 -8.34
N GLN A 29 -1.20 -10.49 -8.60
CA GLN A 29 -0.86 -9.20 -7.98
C GLN A 29 -1.85 -8.09 -8.34
N VAL A 30 -2.29 -8.01 -9.60
CA VAL A 30 -3.27 -6.99 -10.03
C VAL A 30 -4.65 -7.27 -9.44
N GLN A 31 -5.05 -8.54 -9.32
CA GLN A 31 -6.29 -8.90 -8.63
C GLN A 31 -6.24 -8.55 -7.14
N HIS A 32 -5.10 -8.79 -6.48
CA HIS A 32 -4.87 -8.36 -5.10
C HIS A 32 -4.91 -6.85 -4.96
N ALA A 33 -4.22 -6.11 -5.83
CA ALA A 33 -4.26 -4.64 -5.84
C ALA A 33 -5.70 -4.12 -5.99
N LYS A 34 -6.48 -4.71 -6.90
CA LYS A 34 -7.89 -4.36 -7.10
C LYS A 34 -8.75 -4.64 -5.87
N ARG A 35 -8.47 -5.73 -5.13
CA ARG A 35 -9.17 -6.01 -3.87
C ARG A 35 -8.80 -4.95 -2.82
N THR A 36 -7.51 -4.64 -2.67
CA THR A 36 -7.01 -3.64 -1.72
C THR A 36 -7.63 -2.25 -1.90
N GLN A 37 -7.95 -1.84 -3.14
CA GLN A 37 -8.60 -0.55 -3.39
C GLN A 37 -9.92 -0.36 -2.63
N ASN A 38 -10.67 -1.45 -2.40
CA ASN A 38 -11.97 -1.42 -1.75
C ASN A 38 -11.89 -1.66 -0.23
N LEU A 39 -10.71 -1.96 0.31
CA LEU A 39 -10.52 -2.20 1.74
C LEU A 39 -10.16 -0.90 2.45
N ALA A 40 -10.71 -0.74 3.66
CA ALA A 40 -10.39 0.37 4.55
C ALA A 40 -9.02 0.21 5.25
N HIS A 41 -8.56 -1.03 5.42
CA HIS A 41 -7.24 -1.35 5.98
C HIS A 41 -6.31 -1.88 4.90
N LEU A 42 -5.00 -1.68 5.09
CA LEU A 42 -4.00 -2.21 4.18
C LEU A 42 -3.68 -3.68 4.48
N PRO A 43 -3.87 -4.61 3.53
CA PRO A 43 -3.51 -6.01 3.72
C PRO A 43 -1.99 -6.20 3.87
N PRO A 44 -1.54 -7.34 4.43
CA PRO A 44 -0.13 -7.66 4.55
C PRO A 44 0.62 -7.61 3.21
N TYR A 45 1.83 -7.07 3.25
CA TYR A 45 2.71 -6.99 2.09
C TYR A 45 3.10 -8.38 1.57
N GLN A 46 2.79 -8.67 0.30
CA GLN A 46 3.03 -9.97 -0.32
C GLN A 46 4.47 -10.13 -0.81
N ALA A 47 5.43 -10.16 0.13
CA ALA A 47 6.86 -10.21 -0.18
C ALA A 47 7.24 -11.39 -1.07
N GLU A 48 6.65 -12.57 -0.84
CA GLU A 48 7.01 -13.76 -1.60
C GLU A 48 6.55 -13.69 -3.06
N LEU A 49 5.38 -13.10 -3.30
CA LEU A 49 4.87 -12.90 -4.65
C LEU A 49 5.69 -11.85 -5.42
N VAL A 50 6.11 -10.77 -4.75
CA VAL A 50 6.99 -9.75 -5.35
C VAL A 50 8.35 -10.35 -5.68
N ARG A 51 8.93 -11.17 -4.78
CA ARG A 51 10.18 -11.90 -5.05
C ARG A 51 10.04 -12.90 -6.19
N ALA A 52 8.93 -13.62 -6.27
CA ALA A 52 8.66 -14.57 -7.36
C ALA A 52 8.64 -13.86 -8.73
N VAL A 53 7.88 -12.77 -8.86
CA VAL A 53 7.83 -11.99 -10.12
C VAL A 53 9.18 -11.36 -10.44
N THR A 54 9.94 -10.91 -9.43
CA THR A 54 11.28 -10.36 -9.64
C THR A 54 12.28 -11.42 -10.11
N ARG A 55 12.22 -12.64 -9.57
CA ARG A 55 13.03 -13.78 -10.04
C ARG A 55 12.67 -14.12 -11.48
N GLU A 56 11.39 -14.20 -11.80
CA GLU A 56 10.92 -14.46 -13.16
C GLU A 56 11.46 -13.43 -14.16
N VAL A 57 11.39 -12.12 -13.83
CA VAL A 57 11.95 -11.08 -14.71
C VAL A 57 13.46 -11.25 -14.93
N ARG A 58 14.21 -11.65 -13.89
CA ARG A 58 15.65 -11.91 -14.02
C ARG A 58 15.95 -13.16 -14.84
N ASP A 59 15.14 -14.21 -14.69
CA ASP A 59 15.28 -15.44 -15.47
C ASP A 59 14.97 -15.18 -16.95
N LEU A 60 13.95 -14.37 -17.25
CA LEU A 60 13.64 -13.93 -18.61
C LEU A 60 14.75 -13.08 -19.23
N ASP A 61 15.35 -12.17 -18.46
CA ASP A 61 16.49 -11.36 -18.91
C ASP A 61 17.73 -12.22 -19.18
N LYS A 62 17.97 -13.23 -18.33
CA LYS A 62 19.03 -14.22 -18.55
C LYS A 62 18.78 -15.03 -19.81
N ASP A 63 17.58 -15.57 -20.00
CA ASP A 63 17.20 -16.32 -21.21
C ASP A 63 17.42 -15.47 -22.48
N VAL A 64 17.09 -14.18 -22.43
CA VAL A 64 17.33 -13.25 -23.55
C VAL A 64 18.82 -13.07 -23.83
N LYS A 65 19.66 -12.94 -22.80
CA LYS A 65 21.12 -12.83 -22.94
C LYS A 65 21.74 -14.09 -23.52
N ASP A 66 21.35 -15.26 -23.00
CA ASP A 66 21.82 -16.56 -23.45
C ASP A 66 21.42 -16.81 -24.92
N LEU A 67 20.23 -16.36 -25.34
CA LEU A 67 19.78 -16.44 -26.75
C LEU A 67 20.55 -15.50 -27.69
N LEU A 68 21.04 -14.36 -27.19
CA LEU A 68 21.76 -13.36 -27.97
C LEU A 68 23.27 -13.59 -28.01
N GLU A 69 23.84 -14.35 -27.07
CA GLU A 69 25.27 -14.66 -26.98
C GLU A 69 25.86 -15.18 -28.31
N PRO A 70 25.21 -16.11 -29.05
CA PRO A 70 25.76 -16.65 -30.30
C PRO A 70 25.90 -15.59 -31.41
N PHE A 71 25.11 -14.52 -31.36
CA PHE A 71 25.06 -13.50 -32.40
C PHE A 71 26.10 -12.40 -32.22
N GLN A 72 26.77 -12.33 -31.06
CA GLN A 72 27.85 -11.37 -30.76
C GLN A 72 27.56 -9.91 -31.21
N GLY A 73 26.30 -9.47 -31.13
CA GLY A 73 25.86 -8.13 -31.53
C GLY A 73 25.47 -7.95 -33.01
N SER A 74 25.63 -8.96 -33.85
CA SER A 74 25.20 -8.99 -35.26
C SER A 74 23.95 -9.86 -35.46
N PHE A 75 22.89 -9.57 -34.71
CA PHE A 75 21.61 -10.27 -34.84
C PHE A 75 20.78 -9.67 -35.99
N ASP A 76 20.42 -10.47 -36.99
CA ASP A 76 19.48 -10.09 -38.05
C ASP A 76 18.10 -10.74 -37.79
N PRO A 77 17.08 -9.95 -37.42
CA PRO A 77 15.73 -10.46 -37.17
C PRO A 77 15.06 -11.13 -38.38
N SER A 78 15.48 -10.80 -39.60
CA SER A 78 14.89 -11.33 -40.84
C SER A 78 15.43 -12.71 -41.19
N ALA A 79 16.68 -13.00 -40.82
CA ALA A 79 17.32 -14.29 -41.00
C ALA A 79 16.83 -15.32 -39.98
N ASP A 80 16.66 -14.93 -38.72
CA ASP A 80 16.26 -15.80 -37.61
C ASP A 80 14.91 -15.39 -36.98
N GLN A 81 13.85 -15.51 -37.78
CA GLN A 81 12.49 -15.12 -37.38
C GLN A 81 12.01 -15.80 -36.08
N ALA A 82 12.37 -17.06 -35.85
CA ALA A 82 11.96 -17.80 -34.65
C ALA A 82 12.59 -17.24 -33.35
N VAL A 83 13.86 -16.83 -33.43
CA VAL A 83 14.58 -16.19 -32.32
C VAL A 83 14.02 -14.79 -32.10
N ALA A 84 13.78 -14.03 -33.18
CA ALA A 84 13.19 -12.70 -33.11
C ALA A 84 11.82 -12.70 -32.40
N CYS A 85 10.94 -13.66 -32.74
CA CYS A 85 9.65 -13.81 -32.07
C CYS A 85 9.83 -14.15 -30.57
N THR A 86 10.77 -15.03 -30.24
CA THR A 86 11.05 -15.41 -28.84
C THR A 86 11.53 -14.22 -28.03
N LEU A 87 12.48 -13.45 -28.56
CA LEU A 87 12.99 -12.23 -27.92
C LEU A 87 11.88 -11.21 -27.69
N LEU A 88 10.99 -11.02 -28.67
CA LEU A 88 9.85 -10.12 -28.56
C LEU A 88 8.89 -10.57 -27.45
N VAL A 89 8.53 -11.85 -27.40
CA VAL A 89 7.64 -12.40 -26.36
C VAL A 89 8.27 -12.22 -24.98
N ASN A 90 9.55 -12.58 -24.82
CA ASN A 90 10.27 -12.40 -23.55
C ASN A 90 10.27 -10.92 -23.13
N HIS A 91 10.55 -10.00 -24.06
CA HIS A 91 10.52 -8.56 -23.80
C HIS A 91 9.14 -8.05 -23.34
N LEU A 92 8.08 -8.46 -24.03
CA LEU A 92 6.71 -8.08 -23.69
C LEU A 92 6.30 -8.65 -22.32
N SER A 93 6.68 -9.89 -22.01
CA SER A 93 6.44 -10.53 -20.71
C SER A 93 7.15 -9.79 -19.57
N MET A 94 8.43 -9.43 -19.73
CA MET A 94 9.15 -8.62 -18.75
C MET A 94 8.47 -7.26 -18.50
N ARG A 95 8.03 -6.57 -19.56
CA ARG A 95 7.31 -5.29 -19.45
C ARG A 95 5.97 -5.45 -18.74
N ARG A 96 5.25 -6.54 -18.99
CA ARG A 96 4.00 -6.87 -18.29
C ARG A 96 4.25 -7.05 -16.80
N ASN A 97 5.23 -7.88 -16.43
CA ASN A 97 5.58 -8.14 -15.04
C ASN A 97 5.98 -6.85 -14.29
N LYS A 98 6.81 -6.00 -14.93
CA LYS A 98 7.17 -4.69 -14.38
C LYS A 98 5.94 -3.79 -14.18
N ARG A 99 5.01 -3.76 -15.14
CA ARG A 99 3.77 -2.97 -15.03
C ARG A 99 2.89 -3.45 -13.88
N CYS A 100 2.75 -4.77 -13.71
CA CYS A 100 1.98 -5.36 -12.60
C CYS A 100 2.58 -5.01 -11.23
N LEU A 101 3.91 -5.13 -11.08
CA LEU A 101 4.63 -4.73 -9.86
C LEU A 101 4.40 -3.25 -9.53
N LEU A 102 4.60 -2.36 -10.51
CA LEU A 102 4.42 -0.93 -10.31
C LEU A 102 2.97 -0.57 -9.96
N ALA A 103 1.99 -1.21 -10.58
CA ALA A 103 0.58 -0.99 -10.26
C ALA A 103 0.24 -1.44 -8.83
N TYR A 104 0.77 -2.59 -8.40
CA TYR A 104 0.61 -3.09 -7.03
C TYR A 104 1.21 -2.12 -6.01
N HIS A 105 2.47 -1.71 -6.20
CA HIS A 105 3.13 -0.76 -5.31
C HIS A 105 2.43 0.60 -5.31
N ARG A 106 2.08 1.15 -6.48
CA ARG A 106 1.39 2.44 -6.57
C ARG A 106 0.08 2.43 -5.79
N THR A 107 -0.73 1.39 -5.96
CA THR A 107 -2.02 1.24 -5.25
C THR A 107 -1.84 1.20 -3.73
N ARG A 108 -0.77 0.54 -3.25
CA ARG A 108 -0.47 0.49 -1.81
C ARG A 108 0.02 1.84 -1.31
N THR A 109 0.89 2.50 -2.06
CA THR A 109 1.39 3.84 -1.73
C THR A 109 0.25 4.87 -1.70
N ASP A 110 -0.68 4.84 -2.66
CA ASP A 110 -1.89 5.68 -2.65
C ASP A 110 -2.68 5.52 -1.36
N LYS A 111 -2.86 4.28 -0.89
CA LYS A 111 -3.56 3.99 0.37
C LYS A 111 -2.77 4.43 1.60
N LEU A 112 -1.45 4.31 1.59
CA LEU A 112 -0.60 4.79 2.68
C LEU A 112 -0.65 6.31 2.79
N GLU A 113 -0.57 7.02 1.66
CA GLU A 113 -0.73 8.47 1.61
C GLU A 113 -2.11 8.87 2.18
N GLU A 114 -3.20 8.25 1.73
CA GLU A 114 -4.57 8.48 2.25
C GLU A 114 -4.64 8.32 3.79
N LEU A 115 -4.02 7.27 4.33
CA LEU A 115 -4.02 7.03 5.77
C LEU A 115 -3.22 8.08 6.55
N VAL A 116 -2.10 8.56 6.01
CA VAL A 116 -1.32 9.67 6.60
C VAL A 116 -2.15 10.96 6.62
N TRP A 117 -2.86 11.27 5.54
CA TRP A 117 -3.75 12.44 5.48
C TRP A 117 -4.93 12.34 6.45
N ASN A 118 -5.42 11.13 6.72
CA ASN A 118 -6.45 10.87 7.73
C ASN A 118 -5.92 10.87 9.17
N GLY A 119 -4.64 11.20 9.40
CA GLY A 119 -4.05 11.31 10.72
C GLY A 119 -3.67 9.97 11.38
N SER A 120 -3.57 8.89 10.60
CA SER A 120 -3.02 7.62 11.11
C SER A 120 -1.50 7.72 11.22
N ASP A 121 -0.96 7.48 12.42
CA ASP A 121 0.50 7.43 12.61
C ASP A 121 1.08 6.09 12.13
N VAL A 122 2.36 6.08 11.75
CA VAL A 122 3.13 4.88 11.33
C VAL A 122 3.01 3.76 12.37
N VAL A 123 2.95 4.13 13.66
CA VAL A 123 2.79 3.20 14.78
C VAL A 123 1.39 2.58 14.80
N ASP A 124 0.35 3.35 14.50
CA ASP A 124 -1.02 2.85 14.39
C ASP A 124 -1.21 1.98 13.14
N LEU A 125 -0.50 2.28 12.05
CA LEU A 125 -0.51 1.51 10.80
C LEU A 125 0.19 0.16 10.92
N SER A 126 1.32 0.11 11.62
CA SER A 126 2.01 -1.16 11.93
C SER A 126 1.27 -1.99 12.99
N GLY A 127 0.47 -1.35 13.86
CA GLY A 127 -0.32 -1.98 14.92
C GLY A 127 -1.77 -2.33 14.58
N GLN A 128 -2.28 -1.96 13.39
CA GLN A 128 -3.70 -2.09 13.02
C GLN A 128 -4.26 -3.52 13.05
N GLN A 129 -3.40 -4.55 13.08
CA GLN A 129 -3.83 -5.94 13.20
C GLN A 129 -4.19 -6.37 14.65
N VAL A 130 -3.68 -5.66 15.66
CA VAL A 130 -3.91 -6.01 17.07
C VAL A 130 -5.32 -5.62 17.53
N ARG A 131 -5.89 -4.55 16.97
CA ARG A 131 -7.19 -4.02 17.45
C ARG A 131 -8.40 -4.81 16.94
N ASP A 132 -8.36 -5.33 15.72
CA ASP A 132 -9.49 -6.11 15.17
C ASP A 132 -9.49 -7.57 15.68
N SER A 133 -8.33 -8.07 16.15
CA SER A 133 -8.19 -9.41 16.73
C SER A 133 -8.51 -9.45 18.23
N SER A 134 -8.46 -8.30 18.93
CA SER A 134 -8.64 -8.21 20.39
C SER A 134 -10.08 -7.91 20.83
N ALA A 135 -11.02 -7.74 19.89
CA ALA A 135 -12.44 -7.67 20.21
C ALA A 135 -13.06 -9.04 20.60
N ALA A 136 -12.29 -10.14 20.51
CA ALA A 136 -12.81 -11.49 20.71
C ALA A 136 -12.23 -12.31 21.87
N ASN A 137 -11.18 -11.91 22.60
CA ASN A 137 -10.84 -12.50 23.91
C ASN A 137 -9.66 -11.77 24.58
N GLY A 138 -9.82 -11.46 25.88
CA GLY A 138 -8.83 -10.78 26.68
C GLY A 138 -7.74 -11.70 27.25
N ALA A 139 -6.48 -11.32 27.04
CA ALA A 139 -5.35 -11.37 27.97
C ALA A 139 -4.06 -10.93 27.22
N PRO A 140 -3.15 -10.14 27.82
CA PRO A 140 -1.92 -9.73 27.15
C PRO A 140 -0.83 -10.79 27.38
N THR A 141 -0.56 -11.63 26.39
CA THR A 141 0.68 -12.43 26.34
C THR A 141 1.76 -11.61 25.65
N ALA A 142 2.77 -11.23 26.43
CA ALA A 142 4.03 -10.68 25.91
C ALA A 142 4.73 -11.75 25.04
N GLY A 143 4.81 -11.53 23.73
CA GLY A 143 5.61 -12.41 22.86
C GLY A 143 5.20 -12.57 21.40
N GLU A 144 4.25 -11.80 20.85
CA GLU A 144 3.95 -11.89 19.41
C GLU A 144 4.56 -10.72 18.66
N ALA A 145 5.57 -11.03 17.84
CA ALA A 145 6.20 -10.10 16.94
C ALA A 145 5.11 -9.40 16.13
N SER A 146 5.06 -8.06 16.22
CA SER A 146 4.24 -7.18 15.39
C SER A 146 4.37 -7.63 13.94
N THR A 147 3.39 -8.37 13.41
CA THR A 147 3.37 -8.73 11.99
C THR A 147 2.94 -7.48 11.25
N SER A 148 3.86 -6.51 11.16
CA SER A 148 3.64 -5.28 10.41
C SER A 148 3.13 -5.68 9.03
N SER A 149 1.95 -5.19 8.68
CA SER A 149 1.36 -5.40 7.35
C SER A 149 2.18 -4.70 6.25
N LEU A 150 3.17 -3.91 6.66
CA LEU A 150 4.05 -3.10 5.85
C LEU A 150 5.39 -3.80 5.63
N SER A 151 5.96 -3.56 4.46
CA SER A 151 7.37 -3.85 4.25
C SER A 151 8.25 -2.78 4.92
N PRO A 152 9.49 -3.10 5.34
CA PRO A 152 10.41 -2.10 5.89
C PRO A 152 10.64 -0.90 4.95
N GLN A 153 10.55 -1.13 3.65
CA GLN A 153 10.66 -0.08 2.63
C GLN A 153 9.43 0.83 2.62
N GLU A 154 8.23 0.28 2.85
CA GLU A 154 7.00 1.07 3.00
C GLU A 154 7.02 1.88 4.29
N GLU A 155 7.50 1.30 5.40
CA GLU A 155 7.62 2.03 6.68
C GLU A 155 8.54 3.25 6.56
N GLU A 156 9.70 3.09 5.92
CA GLU A 156 10.61 4.20 5.66
C GLU A 156 10.00 5.25 4.74
N TYR A 157 9.29 4.82 3.70
CA TYR A 157 8.58 5.74 2.80
C TYR A 157 7.54 6.57 3.55
N VAL A 158 6.71 5.95 4.40
CA VAL A 158 5.69 6.66 5.19
C VAL A 158 6.34 7.63 6.17
N ARG A 159 7.43 7.24 6.84
CA ARG A 159 8.19 8.15 7.72
C ARG A 159 8.64 9.41 6.97
N GLN A 160 9.30 9.24 5.83
CA GLN A 160 9.76 10.36 5.01
C GLN A 160 8.61 11.22 4.49
N TYR A 161 7.49 10.60 4.12
CA TYR A 161 6.30 11.31 3.67
C TYR A 161 5.64 12.12 4.80
N SER A 162 5.54 11.55 6.00
CA SER A 162 5.04 12.25 7.18
C SER A 162 5.93 13.43 7.57
N ASP A 163 7.25 13.27 7.49
CA ASP A 163 8.20 14.36 7.74
C ASP A 163 8.06 15.49 6.70
N LEU A 164 7.90 15.14 5.43
CA LEU A 164 7.63 16.09 4.35
C LEU A 164 6.31 16.83 4.59
N LEU A 165 5.26 16.12 4.99
CA LEU A 165 3.96 16.70 5.28
C LEU A 165 4.02 17.62 6.50
N ALA A 166 4.75 17.24 7.55
CA ALA A 166 4.97 18.07 8.73
C ALA A 166 5.73 19.36 8.38
N ALA A 167 6.78 19.27 7.55
CA ALA A 167 7.51 20.43 7.06
C ALA A 167 6.62 21.36 6.22
N TYR A 168 5.71 20.80 5.42
CA TYR A 168 4.75 21.57 4.63
C TYR A 168 3.71 22.27 5.51
N LYS A 169 3.15 21.56 6.50
CA LYS A 169 2.23 22.13 7.50
C LYS A 169 2.87 23.22 8.33
N GLY A 170 4.15 23.09 8.68
CA GLY A 170 4.89 24.09 9.46
C GLY A 170 4.94 25.48 8.81
N GLN A 171 4.72 25.59 7.50
CA GLN A 171 4.62 26.88 6.80
C GLN A 171 3.29 27.60 7.07
N TRP A 172 2.24 26.87 7.45
CA TRP A 172 0.88 27.36 7.62
C TRP A 172 0.39 27.00 9.02
N THR A 173 0.71 27.83 10.02
CA THR A 173 0.32 27.59 11.42
C THR A 173 -1.16 27.82 11.68
N ASP A 174 -1.81 28.62 10.83
CA ASP A 174 -3.20 29.04 11.02
C ASP A 174 -4.21 28.13 10.30
N ILE A 175 -3.72 27.17 9.50
CA ILE A 175 -4.54 26.30 8.64
C ILE A 175 -4.16 24.84 8.90
N ASP A 176 -5.08 24.07 9.48
CA ASP A 176 -4.91 22.63 9.58
C ASP A 176 -5.26 21.96 8.25
N LEU A 177 -4.23 21.53 7.52
CA LEU A 177 -4.36 20.82 6.24
C LEU A 177 -4.85 19.36 6.39
N THR A 178 -4.91 18.84 7.61
CA THR A 178 -5.42 17.48 7.92
C THR A 178 -6.72 17.49 8.71
N GLY A 179 -7.34 18.66 8.83
CA GLY A 179 -8.67 18.78 9.42
C GLY A 179 -9.76 18.14 8.54
N SER A 180 -10.99 18.11 9.04
CA SER A 180 -12.12 17.60 8.28
C SER A 180 -12.34 18.39 6.99
N LEU A 181 -12.59 17.65 5.90
CA LEU A 181 -13.05 18.19 4.62
C LEU A 181 -14.54 18.57 4.65
N GLU A 182 -15.28 18.13 5.67
CA GLU A 182 -16.69 18.47 5.84
C GLU A 182 -16.85 19.85 6.49
N PRO A 183 -17.56 20.79 5.84
CA PRO A 183 -17.75 22.12 6.41
C PRO A 183 -18.54 22.04 7.72
N PRO A 184 -18.10 22.74 8.78
CA PRO A 184 -18.80 22.75 10.06
C PRO A 184 -20.18 23.41 9.91
N ARG A 185 -21.21 22.74 10.43
CA ARG A 185 -22.58 23.28 10.44
C ARG A 185 -22.78 24.31 11.55
N ASP A 186 -22.18 24.05 12.70
CA ASP A 186 -22.29 24.85 13.91
C ASP A 186 -20.89 25.04 14.52
N LEU A 187 -20.61 26.23 15.06
CA LEU A 187 -19.31 26.54 15.67
C LEU A 187 -19.09 25.75 16.97
N PHE A 188 -20.18 25.49 17.69
CA PHE A 188 -20.19 24.76 18.96
C PHE A 188 -20.99 23.47 18.82
N ILE A 189 -20.51 22.43 19.49
CA ILE A 189 -21.11 21.10 19.47
C ILE A 189 -21.22 20.55 20.90
N ASP A 190 -22.27 19.77 21.15
CA ASP A 190 -22.36 18.95 22.35
C ASP A 190 -21.56 17.66 22.15
N VAL A 191 -20.65 17.36 23.07
CA VAL A 191 -19.83 16.15 23.05
C VAL A 191 -19.95 15.38 24.35
N ARG A 192 -19.96 14.04 24.25
CA ARG A 192 -19.88 13.11 25.38
C ARG A 192 -18.52 12.44 25.41
N VAL A 193 -17.92 12.41 26.60
CA VAL A 193 -16.64 11.74 26.83
C VAL A 193 -16.85 10.23 26.95
N LEU A 194 -16.22 9.45 26.06
CA LEU A 194 -16.23 7.99 26.09
C LEU A 194 -15.09 7.41 26.93
N LYS A 195 -13.93 8.09 26.94
CA LYS A 195 -12.71 7.70 27.64
C LYS A 195 -12.11 8.90 28.34
N ASP A 196 -11.59 8.71 29.55
CA ASP A 196 -10.88 9.76 30.28
C ASP A 196 -9.69 10.26 29.46
N ALA A 197 -9.65 11.56 29.18
CA ALA A 197 -8.62 12.21 28.37
C ALA A 197 -7.80 13.24 29.15
N GLY A 198 -8.07 13.40 30.46
CA GLY A 198 -7.37 14.36 31.31
C GLY A 198 -7.79 15.79 31.07
N GLU A 199 -6.88 16.73 31.28
CA GLU A 199 -7.10 18.16 31.08
C GLU A 199 -6.68 18.59 29.67
N ILE A 200 -7.60 19.26 28.94
CA ILE A 200 -7.33 19.82 27.62
C ILE A 200 -7.40 21.34 27.67
N GLN A 201 -6.59 21.98 26.84
CA GLN A 201 -6.60 23.44 26.65
C GLN A 201 -7.60 23.78 25.55
N THR A 202 -8.64 24.54 25.90
CA THR A 202 -9.54 25.19 24.93
C THR A 202 -9.21 26.69 24.89
N GLU A 203 -9.71 27.40 23.90
CA GLU A 203 -9.48 28.85 23.80
C GLU A 203 -10.05 29.64 25.00
N TYR A 204 -11.06 29.09 25.69
CA TYR A 204 -11.72 29.72 26.84
C TYR A 204 -11.18 29.24 28.20
N GLY A 205 -10.21 28.32 28.20
CA GLY A 205 -9.59 27.79 29.42
C GLY A 205 -9.39 26.29 29.40
N ALA A 206 -8.86 25.76 30.50
CA ALA A 206 -8.62 24.33 30.63
C ALA A 206 -9.88 23.60 31.12
N ILE A 207 -10.22 22.48 30.47
CA ILE A 207 -11.36 21.63 30.86
C ILE A 207 -10.88 20.20 31.12
N THR A 208 -11.40 19.56 32.16
CA THR A 208 -11.08 18.18 32.51
C THR A 208 -12.11 17.22 31.93
N LEU A 209 -11.69 16.39 30.98
CA LEU A 209 -12.52 15.39 30.31
C LEU A 209 -12.59 14.10 31.14
N THR A 210 -13.69 13.96 31.88
CA THR A 210 -14.02 12.75 32.67
C THR A 210 -15.03 11.88 31.93
N LYS A 211 -14.91 10.56 32.03
CA LYS A 211 -15.76 9.59 31.32
C LYS A 211 -17.24 9.81 31.65
N ASN A 212 -18.08 9.74 30.61
CA ASN A 212 -19.52 9.98 30.63
C ASN A 212 -19.97 11.42 30.94
N SER A 213 -19.05 12.37 31.13
CA SER A 213 -19.40 13.78 31.18
C SER A 213 -19.77 14.33 29.79
N GLN A 214 -20.49 15.45 29.79
CA GLN A 214 -20.94 16.14 28.56
C GLN A 214 -20.45 17.58 28.61
N PHE A 215 -20.00 18.09 27.47
CA PHE A 215 -19.52 19.46 27.32
C PHE A 215 -20.07 20.09 26.05
N TYR A 216 -20.32 21.39 26.12
CA TYR A 216 -20.64 22.23 24.97
C TYR A 216 -19.40 23.07 24.64
N VAL A 217 -18.72 22.72 23.55
CA VAL A 217 -17.39 23.22 23.21
C VAL A 217 -17.30 23.56 21.74
N ARG A 218 -16.33 24.40 21.37
CA ARG A 218 -16.07 24.73 19.98
C ARG A 218 -15.55 23.50 19.24
N GLN A 219 -16.07 23.26 18.04
CA GLN A 219 -15.73 22.05 17.27
C GLN A 219 -14.22 21.92 17.02
N GLY A 220 -13.53 23.01 16.70
CA GLY A 220 -12.09 22.99 16.38
C GLY A 220 -11.19 22.50 17.52
N ASP A 221 -11.56 22.75 18.79
CA ASP A 221 -10.74 22.36 19.94
C ASP A 221 -10.83 20.84 20.24
N VAL A 222 -11.91 20.20 19.80
CA VAL A 222 -12.22 18.79 20.13
C VAL A 222 -12.20 17.86 18.93
N GLU A 223 -12.05 18.38 17.72
CA GLU A 223 -12.11 17.62 16.47
C GLU A 223 -11.13 16.43 16.46
N ARG A 224 -9.88 16.67 16.89
CA ARG A 224 -8.86 15.61 16.98
C ARG A 224 -9.23 14.52 18.00
N LEU A 225 -9.88 14.89 19.10
CA LEU A 225 -10.30 13.94 20.14
C LEU A 225 -11.53 13.12 19.72
N ILE A 226 -12.40 13.71 18.89
CA ILE A 226 -13.50 12.99 18.24
C ILE A 226 -12.93 11.98 17.24
N ALA A 227 -11.98 12.38 16.39
CA ALA A 227 -11.34 11.49 15.43
C ALA A 227 -10.61 10.30 16.09
N GLN A 228 -9.99 10.54 17.26
CA GLN A 228 -9.35 9.49 18.06
C GLN A 228 -10.33 8.60 18.84
N GLY A 229 -11.62 8.94 18.87
CA GLY A 229 -12.67 8.18 19.56
C GLY A 229 -12.71 8.37 21.09
N TYR A 230 -12.14 9.45 21.61
CA TYR A 230 -12.29 9.83 23.03
C TYR A 230 -13.64 10.51 23.29
N LEU A 231 -14.15 11.22 22.29
CA LEU A 231 -15.39 12.00 22.36
C LEU A 231 -16.38 11.54 21.30
N GLN A 232 -17.67 11.67 21.61
CA GLN A 232 -18.77 11.43 20.67
C GLN A 232 -19.64 12.68 20.56
N LYS A 233 -19.88 13.16 19.34
CA LYS A 233 -20.81 14.27 19.09
C LYS A 233 -22.26 13.84 19.38
N LEU A 234 -22.98 14.67 20.13
CA LEU A 234 -24.39 14.53 20.44
C LEU A 234 -25.18 15.57 19.63
N GLY A 235 -25.67 15.18 18.45
CA GLY A 235 -26.47 16.05 17.57
C GLY A 235 -25.64 16.97 16.69
#